data_AF-B7T1Q8-F1
#
_entry.id   AF-B7T1Q8-F1
#
_cell.length_a   1.000
_cell.length_b   1.000
_cell.length_c   1.000
_cell.angle_alpha   90.00
_cell.angle_beta   90.00
_cell.angle_gamma   90.00
#
_symmetry.space_group_name_H-M   'P 1'
#
loop_
_entity.id
_entity.type
_entity.pdbx_description
1 polymer ?
#
loop_
_entity_poly.entity_id
_entity_poly.type
_entity_poly.pdbx_seq_one_letter_code
_entity_poly.pdbx_strand_id
1 'polypeptide(L)'
;MRLIKHRLSPLKPTEIIDYKNIDLLHSFLNRQGKIRPRRSTKLTLKQQRKLAKSVKQARFLNLLPFIVNNVVKAKLKKKYNKKKILKKKSNS
;
A
#
# COMPACT_ATOMS: atom_id res chain seq x y z
N MET A 1 29.49 -13.77 19.39
CA MET A 1 29.13 -12.97 18.19
C MET A 1 27.62 -12.94 18.02
N ARG A 2 27.01 -11.78 17.76
CA ARG A 2 25.56 -11.66 17.55
C ARG A 2 25.21 -12.14 16.14
N LEU A 3 24.52 -13.28 16.02
CA LEU A 3 24.00 -13.75 14.74
C LEU A 3 23.01 -12.72 14.19
N ILE A 4 23.41 -11.99 13.15
CA ILE A 4 22.49 -11.15 12.39
C ILE A 4 21.60 -12.12 11.61
N LYS A 5 20.46 -12.50 12.20
CA LYS A 5 19.45 -13.30 11.50
C LYS A 5 19.01 -12.49 10.29
N HIS A 6 19.49 -12.86 9.10
CA HIS A 6 19.09 -12.24 7.84
C HIS A 6 17.56 -12.30 7.77
N ARG A 7 16.92 -11.13 7.82
CA ARG A 7 15.47 -11.03 7.77
C ARG A 7 15.07 -11.24 6.32
N LEU A 8 14.45 -12.39 6.04
CA LEU A 8 13.88 -12.71 4.74
C LEU A 8 12.83 -11.65 4.34
N SER A 9 12.72 -11.43 3.04
CA SER A 9 11.68 -10.55 2.52
C SER A 9 10.29 -11.08 2.87
N PRO A 10 9.32 -10.21 3.18
CA PRO A 10 7.94 -10.64 3.39
C PRO A 10 7.28 -11.16 2.11
N LEU A 11 7.81 -10.78 0.95
CA LEU A 11 7.38 -11.32 -0.35
C LEU A 11 8.19 -12.56 -0.71
N LYS A 12 7.51 -13.57 -1.24
CA LYS A 12 8.14 -14.75 -1.83
C LYS A 12 9.01 -14.33 -3.02
N PRO A 13 10.12 -15.04 -3.31
CA PRO A 13 10.96 -14.74 -4.47
C PRO A 13 10.20 -14.83 -5.81
N THR A 14 9.19 -15.70 -5.90
CA THR A 14 8.35 -15.92 -7.08
C THR A 14 7.19 -14.94 -7.20
N GLU A 15 6.98 -14.08 -6.20
CA GLU A 15 5.86 -13.13 -6.18
C GLU A 15 6.01 -12.08 -7.29
N ILE A 16 5.00 -11.95 -8.13
CA ILE A 16 5.03 -11.03 -9.28
C ILE A 16 4.51 -9.65 -8.84
N ILE A 17 5.43 -8.66 -8.77
CA ILE A 17 5.10 -7.28 -8.42
C ILE A 17 4.74 -6.48 -9.69
N ASP A 18 3.45 -6.39 -10.00
CA ASP A 18 2.94 -5.65 -11.17
C ASP A 18 2.09 -4.43 -10.79
N TYR A 19 2.00 -3.47 -11.71
CA TYR A 19 1.23 -2.23 -11.53
C TYR A 19 -0.29 -2.48 -11.38
N LYS A 20 -0.77 -3.64 -11.83
CA LYS A 20 -2.17 -4.08 -11.77
C LYS A 20 -2.58 -4.48 -10.35
N ASN A 21 -1.64 -4.94 -9.52
CA ASN A 21 -1.91 -5.42 -8.17
C ASN A 21 -1.94 -4.26 -7.18
N ILE A 22 -3.00 -3.45 -7.23
CA ILE A 22 -3.13 -2.20 -6.47
C ILE A 22 -3.03 -2.45 -4.96
N ASP A 23 -3.64 -3.52 -4.45
CA ASP A 23 -3.65 -3.83 -3.02
C ASP A 23 -2.25 -4.11 -2.48
N LEU A 24 -1.45 -4.89 -3.24
CA LEU A 24 -0.06 -5.16 -2.94
C LEU A 24 0.75 -3.86 -2.96
N LEU A 25 0.61 -3.03 -3.99
CA LEU A 25 1.36 -1.78 -4.08
C LEU A 25 0.99 -0.83 -2.94
N HIS A 26 -0.30 -0.77 -2.59
CA HIS A 26 -0.82 0.09 -1.54
C HIS A 26 -0.27 -0.28 -0.15
N SER A 27 -0.01 -1.56 0.14
CA SER A 27 0.60 -1.98 1.43
C SER A 27 2.03 -1.47 1.61
N PHE A 28 2.73 -1.16 0.51
CA PHE A 28 4.08 -0.60 0.52
C PHE A 28 4.13 0.94 0.40
N LEU A 29 2.97 1.59 0.38
CA LEU A 29 2.87 3.05 0.49
C LEU A 29 2.70 3.49 1.95
N ASN A 30 3.08 4.73 2.23
CA ASN A 30 2.77 5.38 3.49
C ASN A 30 1.38 6.05 3.44
N ARG A 31 0.93 6.60 4.57
CA ARG A 31 -0.37 7.30 4.65
C ARG A 31 -0.50 8.47 3.67
N GLN A 32 0.61 9.12 3.34
CA GLN A 32 0.68 10.25 2.41
C GLN A 32 0.72 9.81 0.94
N GLY A 33 0.83 8.51 0.67
CA GLY A 33 0.98 7.96 -0.68
C GLY A 33 2.43 7.85 -1.16
N LYS A 34 3.44 8.18 -0.34
CA LYS A 34 4.87 8.00 -0.68
C LYS A 34 5.29 6.53 -0.56
N ILE A 35 6.27 6.10 -1.36
CA ILE A 35 6.82 4.74 -1.33
C ILE A 35 7.62 4.54 -0.04
N ARG A 36 7.38 3.46 0.70
CA ARG A 36 8.13 3.15 1.92
C ARG A 36 9.57 2.72 1.60
N PRO A 37 10.56 3.13 2.41
CA PRO A 37 11.96 2.79 2.17
C PRO A 37 12.23 1.31 2.44
N ARG A 38 13.23 0.75 1.75
CA ARG A 38 13.62 -0.67 1.84
C ARG A 38 13.85 -1.15 3.29
N ARG A 39 14.49 -0.32 4.12
CA ARG A 39 14.74 -0.63 5.55
C ARG A 39 13.47 -0.91 6.35
N SER A 40 12.34 -0.33 5.95
CA SER A 40 11.04 -0.49 6.60
C SER A 40 10.25 -1.65 5.99
N THR A 41 10.35 -1.85 4.66
CA THR A 41 9.62 -2.90 3.93
C THR A 41 10.31 -4.26 4.00
N LYS A 42 11.61 -4.29 4.31
CA LYS A 42 12.47 -5.50 4.34
C LYS A 42 12.51 -6.26 3.01
N LEU A 43 12.20 -5.59 1.90
CA LEU A 43 12.29 -6.18 0.56
C LEU A 43 13.75 -6.37 0.13
N THR A 44 13.98 -7.31 -0.77
CA THR A 44 15.25 -7.40 -1.50
C THR A 44 15.43 -6.17 -2.41
N LEU A 45 16.67 -5.88 -2.81
CA LEU A 45 16.95 -4.74 -3.69
C LEU A 45 16.21 -4.87 -5.04
N LYS A 46 16.18 -6.09 -5.61
CA LYS A 46 15.48 -6.39 -6.86
C LYS A 46 13.97 -6.13 -6.73
N GLN A 47 13.34 -6.65 -5.66
CA GLN A 47 11.93 -6.44 -5.39
C GLN A 47 11.60 -4.95 -5.16
N GLN A 48 12.42 -4.23 -4.40
CA GLN A 48 12.20 -2.80 -4.16
C GLN A 48 12.27 -1.97 -5.47
N ARG A 49 13.22 -2.29 -6.37
CA ARG A 49 13.30 -1.66 -7.70
C ARG A 49 12.08 -1.96 -8.55
N LYS A 50 11.63 -3.23 -8.59
CA LYS A 50 10.42 -3.65 -9.32
C LYS A 50 9.19 -2.93 -8.77
N LEU A 51 9.04 -2.91 -7.45
CA LEU A 51 7.96 -2.20 -6.77
C LEU A 51 7.93 -0.71 -7.10
N ALA A 52 9.08 -0.03 -7.04
CA ALA A 52 9.14 1.39 -7.37
C ALA A 52 8.74 1.67 -8.82
N LYS A 53 9.13 0.80 -9.77
CA LYS A 53 8.70 0.90 -11.17
C LYS A 53 7.20 0.70 -11.31
N SER A 54 6.65 -0.36 -10.71
CA SER A 54 5.21 -0.68 -10.75
C SER A 54 4.35 0.41 -10.11
N VAL A 55 4.77 0.98 -8.97
CA VAL A 55 4.07 2.13 -8.35
C VAL A 55 4.06 3.34 -9.27
N LYS A 56 5.20 3.66 -9.92
CA LYS A 56 5.26 4.80 -10.85
C LYS A 56 4.33 4.60 -12.06
N GLN A 57 4.29 3.39 -12.62
CA GLN A 57 3.36 3.04 -13.69
C GLN A 57 1.90 3.15 -13.25
N ALA A 58 1.55 2.58 -12.09
CA ALA A 58 0.20 2.66 -11.54
C ALA A 58 -0.24 4.11 -11.30
N ARG A 59 0.68 5.00 -10.89
CA ARG A 59 0.39 6.43 -10.74
C ARG A 59 0.17 7.14 -12.07
N PHE A 60 0.95 6.81 -13.09
CA PHE A 60 0.75 7.36 -14.44
C PHE A 60 -0.61 6.95 -15.01
N LEU A 61 -1.04 5.71 -14.75
CA LEU A 61 -2.35 5.19 -15.11
C LEU A 61 -3.48 5.63 -14.16
N ASN A 62 -3.21 6.54 -13.23
CA ASN A 62 -4.16 7.04 -12.24
C ASN A 62 -4.80 5.98 -11.31
N LEU A 63 -4.19 4.78 -11.21
CA LEU A 63 -4.60 3.71 -10.30
C LEU A 63 -4.19 4.00 -8.85
N LEU A 64 -3.11 4.75 -8.66
CA LEU A 64 -2.60 5.17 -7.36
C LEU A 64 -2.39 6.68 -7.32
N PRO A 65 -2.74 7.36 -6.20
CA PRO A 65 -2.48 8.78 -6.05
C PRO A 65 -0.99 9.08 -5.78
N PHE A 66 -0.52 10.22 -6.26
CA PHE A 66 0.80 10.76 -5.89
C PHE A 66 0.81 11.28 -4.44
N ILE A 67 -0.28 11.92 -4.04
CA ILE A 67 -0.47 12.52 -2.72
C ILE A 67 -1.87 12.17 -2.23
N VAL A 68 -1.95 11.53 -1.06
CA VAL A 68 -3.23 11.28 -0.40
C VAL A 68 -3.60 12.51 0.43
N ASN A 69 -4.50 13.34 -0.11
CA ASN A 69 -5.00 14.49 0.61
C ASN A 69 -5.85 14.04 1.81
N ASN A 70 -5.49 14.50 3.01
CA ASN A 70 -6.20 14.16 4.26
C ASN A 70 -7.69 14.53 4.18
N VAL A 71 -8.04 15.53 3.38
CA VAL A 71 -9.42 15.96 3.12
C VAL A 71 -10.25 14.85 2.47
N VAL A 72 -9.72 14.18 1.44
CA VAL A 72 -10.41 13.06 0.75
C VAL A 72 -10.59 11.90 1.72
N LYS A 73 -9.56 11.60 2.51
CA LYS A 73 -9.60 10.53 3.53
C LYS A 73 -10.66 10.79 4.60
N ALA A 74 -10.79 12.03 5.07
CA ALA A 74 -11.82 12.41 6.04
C ALA A 74 -13.24 12.24 5.48
N LYS A 75 -13.46 12.63 4.22
CA LYS A 75 -14.74 12.41 3.51
C LYS A 75 -15.07 10.91 3.37
N LEU A 76 -14.10 10.09 2.96
CA LEU A 76 -14.27 8.63 2.86
C LEU A 76 -14.59 8.00 4.22
N LYS A 77 -13.89 8.41 5.29
CA LYS A 77 -14.13 7.91 6.65
C LYS A 77 -15.52 8.29 7.17
N LYS A 78 -15.97 9.54 6.92
CA LYS A 78 -17.35 9.98 7.20
C LYS A 78 -18.37 9.15 6.42
N LYS A 79 -18.14 8.89 5.11
CA LYS A 79 -19.03 8.07 4.27
C LYS A 79 -19.15 6.63 4.77
N TYR A 80 -18.04 5.99 5.13
CA TYR A 80 -18.02 4.63 5.66
C TYR A 80 -18.77 4.53 7.01
N ASN A 81 -18.53 5.47 7.92
CA ASN A 81 -19.23 5.54 9.21
C ASN A 81 -20.73 5.78 9.02
N LYS A 82 -21.14 6.70 8.14
CA LYS A 82 -22.55 6.94 7.80
C LYS A 82 -23.22 5.68 7.24
N LYS A 83 -22.56 4.97 6.32
CA LYS A 83 -23.07 3.71 5.72
C LYS A 83 -23.21 2.59 6.77
N LYS A 84 -22.28 2.52 7.73
CA LYS A 84 -22.34 1.58 8.86
C LYS A 84 -23.49 1.88 9.82
N ILE A 85 -23.75 3.16 10.11
CA ILE A 85 -24.88 3.61 10.94
C ILE A 85 -26.21 3.29 10.24
N LEU A 86 -26.31 3.56 8.93
CA LEU A 86 -27.51 3.25 8.14
C LEU A 86 -27.82 1.74 8.10
N LYS A 87 -26.80 0.88 7.91
CA LYS A 87 -26.95 -0.58 7.98
C LYS A 87 -27.34 -1.11 9.36
N LYS A 88 -26.99 -0.40 10.44
CA LYS A 88 -27.41 -0.77 11.80
C LYS A 88 -28.89 -0.44 12.06
N LYS A 89 -29.39 0.64 11.46
CA LYS A 89 -30.80 1.07 11.58
C LYS A 89 -31.78 0.22 10.77
N SER A 90 -31.32 -0.49 9.74
CA SER A 90 -32.18 -1.38 8.94
C SER A 90 -32.34 -2.79 9.53
N ASN A 91 -31.54 -3.13 10.55
CA ASN A 91 -31.50 -4.46 11.17
C ASN A 91 -32.02 -4.44 12.62
N SER A 92 -32.72 -3.37 12.99
CA SER A 92 -33.49 -3.19 14.23
C SER A 92 -34.91 -2.81 13.84
#